data_AF-A0A327TSB6-F1
#
_entry.id   AF-A0A327TSB6-F1
#
_cell.length_a   1.000
_cell.length_b   1.000
_cell.length_c   1.000
_cell.angle_alpha   90.00
_cell.angle_beta   90.00
_cell.angle_gamma   90.00
#
_symmetry.space_group_name_H-M   'P 1'
#
loop_
_entity.id
_entity.type
_entity.pdbx_description
1 polymer ?
#
loop_
_entity_poly.entity_id
_entity_poly.type
_entity_poly.pdbx_seq_one_letter_code
_entity_poly.pdbx_strand_id
1 'polypeptide(L)'
;MTSKSSANDDLREAIGHYLNAVAEVLLRDGVPVKYVRASTDTRAAADDASIATDIDGDIGFNISFERSLYPESESVELNWSGTSGWALLPMVDGADGYYDGARWLGAGLVPPVDRVSSFMAVARLSPVEAGSSERPFYRQPDSDLTELYQRLAAFVPASKGIRTYGMCFTNMVQGIYTNRLSDALTAPDDTEVSVTFRPGELEALRHLLEYVQTSANGLLSAYARHLAEDLDNRRQFSATPSHQAVEVARYIREQWHDRQQRGE
;
A
#
# COMPACT_ATOMS: atom_id res chain seq x y z
N MET A 1 -31.07 1.70 18.34
CA MET A 1 -31.29 2.06 16.92
C MET A 1 -30.09 2.88 16.46
N THR A 2 -29.05 2.23 15.96
CA THR A 2 -27.96 2.90 15.23
C THR A 2 -28.52 3.39 13.90
N SER A 3 -28.25 4.64 13.51
CA SER A 3 -28.75 5.18 12.25
C SER A 3 -28.09 4.45 11.07
N LYS A 4 -28.80 4.30 9.95
CA LYS A 4 -28.28 3.62 8.74
C LYS A 4 -26.93 4.21 8.26
N SER A 5 -26.69 5.51 8.51
CA SER A 5 -25.41 6.18 8.24
C SER A 5 -24.27 5.62 9.11
N SER A 6 -24.49 5.47 10.42
CA SER A 6 -23.46 4.96 11.34
C SER A 6 -23.03 3.52 11.05
N ALA A 7 -23.97 2.66 10.64
CA ALA A 7 -23.66 1.28 10.28
C ALA A 7 -22.83 1.18 8.99
N ASN A 8 -23.06 2.09 8.04
CA ASN A 8 -22.30 2.11 6.79
C ASN A 8 -20.88 2.64 7.01
N ASP A 9 -20.73 3.66 7.86
CA ASP A 9 -19.42 4.17 8.26
C ASP A 9 -18.60 3.12 9.03
N ASP A 10 -19.22 2.40 9.97
CA ASP A 10 -18.57 1.31 10.71
C ASP A 10 -18.08 0.19 9.78
N LEU A 11 -18.89 -0.18 8.78
CA LEU A 11 -18.52 -1.19 7.78
C LEU A 11 -17.39 -0.70 6.88
N ARG A 12 -17.44 0.55 6.41
CA ARG A 12 -16.36 1.17 5.63
C ARG A 12 -15.04 1.15 6.40
N GLU A 13 -15.06 1.53 7.67
CA GLU A 13 -13.87 1.49 8.52
C GLU A 13 -13.35 0.06 8.70
N ALA A 14 -14.23 -0.92 8.95
CA ALA A 14 -13.83 -2.32 9.08
C ALA A 14 -13.19 -2.89 7.80
N ILE A 15 -13.75 -2.57 6.64
CA ILE A 15 -13.15 -2.90 5.33
C ILE A 15 -11.77 -2.26 5.22
N GLY A 16 -11.66 -0.95 5.46
CA GLY A 16 -10.40 -0.23 5.37
C GLY A 16 -9.31 -0.80 6.28
N HIS A 17 -9.67 -1.25 7.49
CA HIS A 17 -8.73 -1.93 8.39
C HIS A 17 -8.29 -3.31 7.88
N TYR A 18 -9.18 -4.09 7.28
CA TYR A 18 -8.80 -5.35 6.64
C TYR A 18 -7.87 -5.12 5.44
N LEU A 19 -8.17 -4.14 4.58
CA LEU A 19 -7.33 -3.75 3.46
C LEU A 19 -5.94 -3.27 3.94
N ASN A 20 -5.88 -2.54 5.05
CA ASN A 20 -4.61 -2.15 5.66
C ASN A 20 -3.78 -3.35 6.11
N ALA A 21 -4.42 -4.37 6.71
CA ALA A 21 -3.72 -5.58 7.13
C ALA A 21 -3.14 -6.35 5.93
N VAL A 22 -3.85 -6.39 4.80
CA VAL A 22 -3.33 -6.93 3.54
C VAL A 22 -2.19 -6.06 3.01
N ALA A 23 -2.39 -4.74 2.93
CA ALA A 23 -1.38 -3.80 2.47
C ALA A 23 -0.08 -3.86 3.28
N GLU A 24 -0.16 -4.11 4.59
CA GLU A 24 0.99 -4.28 5.46
C GLU A 24 1.87 -5.45 5.01
N VAL A 25 1.26 -6.61 4.77
CA VAL A 25 1.97 -7.81 4.32
C VAL A 25 2.55 -7.60 2.93
N LEU A 26 1.78 -7.03 2.00
CA LEU A 26 2.25 -6.69 0.66
C LEU A 26 3.46 -5.75 0.69
N LEU A 27 3.41 -4.70 1.53
CA LEU A 27 4.54 -3.81 1.74
C LEU A 27 5.73 -4.55 2.35
N ARG A 28 5.56 -5.46 3.31
CA ARG A 28 6.70 -6.26 3.81
C ARG A 28 7.32 -7.13 2.71
N ASP A 29 6.51 -7.65 1.79
CA ASP A 29 6.94 -8.50 0.66
C ASP A 29 7.47 -7.73 -0.56
N GLY A 30 7.70 -6.42 -0.40
CA GLY A 30 8.31 -5.57 -1.43
C GLY A 30 7.34 -5.02 -2.47
N VAL A 31 6.02 -5.21 -2.30
CA VAL A 31 5.02 -4.63 -3.19
C VAL A 31 4.82 -3.15 -2.85
N PRO A 32 4.90 -2.21 -3.83
CA PRO A 32 4.81 -0.79 -3.57
C PRO A 32 3.34 -0.32 -3.52
N VAL A 33 2.67 -0.60 -2.40
CA VAL A 33 1.31 -0.12 -2.15
C VAL A 33 1.28 1.41 -2.04
N LYS A 34 0.44 2.05 -2.84
CA LYS A 34 0.29 3.51 -2.93
C LYS A 34 -0.88 4.01 -2.08
N TYR A 35 -2.00 3.29 -2.10
CA TYR A 35 -3.19 3.68 -1.36
C TYR A 35 -4.06 2.47 -1.00
N VAL A 36 -4.91 2.68 0.01
CA VAL A 36 -6.02 1.81 0.37
C VAL A 36 -7.29 2.65 0.34
N ARG A 37 -8.37 2.12 -0.25
CA ARG A 37 -9.67 2.77 -0.29
C ARG A 37 -10.77 1.78 0.04
N ALA A 38 -11.59 2.08 1.04
CA ALA A 38 -12.84 1.35 1.27
C ALA A 38 -14.01 2.14 0.68
N SER A 39 -14.85 1.47 -0.10
CA SER A 39 -16.08 2.02 -0.66
C SER A 39 -17.29 1.28 -0.13
N THR A 40 -18.28 2.04 0.31
CA THR A 40 -19.61 1.54 0.64
C THR A 40 -20.67 2.14 -0.26
N ASP A 41 -20.25 2.77 -1.36
CA ASP A 41 -21.16 3.32 -2.37
C ASP A 41 -21.65 2.15 -3.23
N THR A 42 -22.82 1.63 -2.87
CA THR A 42 -23.63 0.72 -3.69
C THR A 42 -24.20 1.53 -4.87
N ARG A 43 -23.33 2.01 -5.77
CA ARG A 43 -23.79 2.65 -7.00
C ARG A 43 -24.10 1.56 -8.00
N ALA A 44 -25.36 1.14 -8.04
CA ALA A 44 -25.94 0.75 -9.33
C ALA A 44 -25.56 1.87 -10.30
N ALA A 45 -24.64 1.59 -11.23
CA ALA A 45 -24.33 2.53 -12.29
C ALA A 45 -25.68 2.86 -12.92
N ALA A 46 -26.12 4.10 -12.74
CA ALA A 46 -27.42 4.56 -13.20
C ALA A 46 -27.39 4.47 -14.73
N ASP A 47 -27.85 3.34 -15.25
CA ASP A 47 -28.39 3.04 -16.58
C ASP A 47 -28.18 1.58 -17.00
N ASP A 48 -27.42 0.78 -16.24
CA ASP A 48 -27.35 -0.67 -16.46
C ASP A 48 -27.65 -1.46 -15.17
N ALA A 49 -28.91 -1.85 -15.04
CA ALA A 49 -29.40 -2.69 -13.94
C ALA A 49 -28.73 -4.09 -13.89
N SER A 50 -27.82 -4.41 -14.83
CA SER A 50 -27.06 -5.66 -14.84
C SER A 50 -25.78 -5.64 -13.97
N ILE A 51 -25.29 -4.46 -13.57
CA ILE A 51 -24.10 -4.35 -12.69
C ILE A 51 -24.54 -3.80 -11.32
N ALA A 52 -25.15 -4.65 -10.51
CA ALA A 52 -25.34 -4.33 -9.09
C ALA A 52 -23.96 -4.29 -8.41
N THR A 53 -23.43 -3.10 -8.12
CA THR A 53 -22.23 -2.96 -7.28
C THR A 53 -22.63 -2.94 -5.82
N ASP A 54 -21.86 -3.65 -5.00
CA ASP A 54 -22.03 -3.71 -3.55
C ASP A 54 -20.97 -2.81 -2.89
N ILE A 55 -20.66 -3.06 -1.62
CA ILE A 55 -19.45 -2.55 -0.97
C ILE A 55 -18.21 -3.21 -1.58
N ASP A 56 -17.18 -2.43 -1.81
CA ASP A 56 -15.93 -2.86 -2.43
C ASP A 56 -14.75 -2.11 -1.77
N GLY A 57 -13.53 -2.45 -2.14
CA GLY A 57 -12.34 -1.72 -1.71
C GLY A 57 -11.12 -2.04 -2.54
N ASP A 58 -10.19 -1.10 -2.58
CA ASP A 58 -9.10 -1.12 -3.55
C ASP A 58 -7.76 -0.90 -2.86
N ILE A 59 -6.77 -1.66 -3.31
CA ILE A 59 -5.35 -1.42 -3.04
C ILE A 59 -4.69 -1.07 -4.37
N GLY A 60 -4.26 0.19 -4.48
CA GLY A 60 -3.54 0.67 -5.65
C GLY A 60 -2.03 0.64 -5.45
N PHE A 61 -1.29 0.58 -6.56
CA PHE A 61 0.17 0.47 -6.56
C PHE A 61 0.84 1.70 -7.16
N ASN A 62 2.16 1.70 -7.24
CA ASN A 62 2.86 2.69 -8.06
C ASN A 62 2.83 2.27 -9.54
N ILE A 63 2.91 3.27 -10.43
CA ILE A 63 2.76 3.04 -11.87
C ILE A 63 3.79 2.05 -12.43
N SER A 64 5.01 2.04 -11.89
CA SER A 64 6.06 1.13 -12.34
C SER A 64 5.72 -0.33 -12.05
N PHE A 65 5.12 -0.60 -10.89
CA PHE A 65 4.65 -1.93 -10.53
C PHE A 65 3.42 -2.34 -11.35
N GLU A 66 2.45 -1.44 -11.53
CA GLU A 66 1.26 -1.69 -12.36
C GLU A 66 1.66 -2.10 -13.78
N ARG A 67 2.58 -1.34 -14.41
CA ARG A 67 3.08 -1.63 -15.75
C ARG A 67 3.93 -2.90 -15.81
N SER A 68 4.54 -3.32 -14.71
CA SER A 68 5.24 -4.61 -14.65
C SER A 68 4.29 -5.80 -14.65
N LEU A 69 3.04 -5.62 -14.19
CA LEU A 69 2.00 -6.64 -14.23
C LEU A 69 1.28 -6.64 -15.58
N TYR A 70 0.70 -5.50 -15.96
CA TYR A 70 -0.01 -5.34 -17.22
C TYR A 70 0.48 -4.06 -17.93
N PRO A 71 1.44 -4.19 -18.88
CA PRO A 71 2.02 -3.04 -19.56
C PRO A 71 1.02 -2.16 -20.31
N GLU A 72 -0.05 -2.76 -20.83
CA GLU A 72 -1.06 -2.10 -21.67
C GLU A 72 -2.26 -1.56 -20.88
N SER A 73 -2.41 -1.92 -19.61
CA SER A 73 -3.51 -1.44 -18.77
C SER A 73 -3.30 0.01 -18.34
N GLU A 74 -4.38 0.77 -18.17
CA GLU A 74 -4.30 2.14 -17.65
C GLU A 74 -3.79 2.16 -16.22
N SER A 75 -4.40 1.32 -15.39
CA SER A 75 -4.01 1.02 -14.02
C SER A 75 -4.24 -0.46 -13.72
N VAL A 76 -3.62 -0.94 -12.64
CA VAL A 76 -3.84 -2.29 -12.12
C VAL A 76 -4.06 -2.17 -10.62
N GLU A 77 -5.17 -2.71 -10.14
CA GLU A 77 -5.55 -2.62 -8.74
C GLU A 77 -5.80 -4.00 -8.17
N LEU A 78 -5.52 -4.18 -6.89
CA LEU A 78 -6.00 -5.34 -6.15
C LEU A 78 -7.32 -4.94 -5.49
N ASN A 79 -8.42 -5.37 -6.12
CA ASN A 79 -9.78 -5.08 -5.69
C ASN A 79 -10.30 -6.18 -4.77
N TRP A 80 -11.02 -5.77 -3.74
CA TRP A 80 -11.80 -6.61 -2.87
C TRP A 80 -13.28 -6.31 -3.09
N SER A 81 -14.03 -7.31 -3.53
CA SER A 81 -15.47 -7.20 -3.66
C SER A 81 -16.20 -7.84 -2.49
N GLY A 82 -17.18 -7.12 -1.93
CA GLY A 82 -18.00 -7.60 -0.82
C GLY A 82 -18.88 -8.82 -1.16
N THR A 83 -19.01 -9.17 -2.45
CA THR A 83 -19.77 -10.35 -2.93
C THR A 83 -18.87 -11.49 -3.39
N SER A 84 -17.65 -11.17 -3.84
CA SER A 84 -16.82 -12.07 -4.65
C SER A 84 -15.39 -12.24 -4.12
N GLY A 85 -15.01 -11.49 -3.09
CA GLY A 85 -13.68 -11.53 -2.50
C GLY A 85 -12.65 -10.82 -3.39
N TRP A 86 -11.40 -11.27 -3.34
CA TRP A 86 -10.27 -10.59 -3.97
C TRP A 86 -10.09 -10.90 -5.45
N ALA A 87 -9.80 -9.86 -6.23
CA ALA A 87 -9.38 -9.95 -7.62
C ALA A 87 -8.21 -9.00 -7.92
N LEU A 88 -7.30 -9.43 -8.79
CA LEU A 88 -6.40 -8.52 -9.50
C LEU A 88 -7.15 -7.98 -10.71
N LEU A 89 -7.27 -6.66 -10.81
CA LEU A 89 -8.11 -5.98 -11.78
C LEU A 89 -7.25 -5.08 -12.69
N PRO A 90 -6.96 -5.50 -13.93
CA PRO A 90 -6.41 -4.62 -14.93
C PRO A 90 -7.50 -3.71 -15.51
N MET A 91 -7.38 -2.40 -15.31
CA MET A 91 -8.31 -1.43 -15.89
C MET A 91 -7.86 -1.11 -17.32
N VAL A 92 -8.74 -1.35 -18.29
CA VAL A 92 -8.49 -1.11 -19.71
C VAL A 92 -9.58 -0.21 -20.27
N ASP A 93 -9.15 0.82 -20.99
CA ASP A 93 -10.03 1.76 -21.64
C ASP A 93 -10.91 1.05 -22.69
N GLY A 94 -12.24 1.20 -22.58
CA GLY A 94 -13.19 0.55 -23.49
C GLY A 94 -13.54 -0.91 -23.17
N ALA A 95 -13.23 -1.40 -21.96
CA ALA A 95 -13.67 -2.72 -21.51
C ALA A 95 -15.21 -2.86 -21.46
N ASP A 96 -15.71 -4.05 -21.80
CA ASP A 96 -17.15 -4.34 -21.86
C ASP A 96 -17.81 -4.43 -20.46
N GLY A 97 -17.01 -4.57 -19.40
CA GLY A 97 -17.51 -4.63 -18.03
C GLY A 97 -16.42 -4.34 -17.00
N TYR A 98 -16.84 -3.92 -15.79
CA TYR A 98 -15.92 -3.48 -14.74
C TYR A 98 -14.91 -4.55 -14.31
N TYR A 99 -15.29 -5.83 -14.32
CA TYR A 99 -14.41 -6.96 -13.96
C TYR A 99 -13.84 -7.69 -15.18
N ASP A 100 -13.88 -7.07 -16.37
CA ASP A 100 -13.28 -7.69 -17.55
C ASP A 100 -11.76 -7.85 -17.36
N GLY A 101 -11.23 -9.00 -17.77
CA GLY A 101 -9.82 -9.37 -17.53
C GLY A 101 -9.44 -9.62 -16.07
N ALA A 102 -10.36 -9.52 -15.10
CA ALA A 102 -10.07 -9.73 -13.69
C ALA A 102 -9.64 -11.17 -13.38
N ARG A 103 -8.72 -11.30 -12.42
CA ARG A 103 -8.21 -12.59 -11.93
C ARG A 103 -8.57 -12.77 -10.47
N TRP A 104 -9.42 -13.74 -10.17
CA TRP A 104 -10.03 -13.97 -8.87
C TRP A 104 -9.25 -14.97 -8.03
N LEU A 105 -9.00 -14.61 -6.77
CA LEU A 105 -8.32 -15.50 -5.82
C LEU A 105 -9.12 -16.77 -5.49
N GLY A 106 -10.45 -16.67 -5.40
CA GLY A 106 -11.29 -17.85 -5.12
C GLY A 106 -11.19 -18.38 -3.68
N ALA A 107 -10.88 -17.54 -2.69
CA ALA A 107 -10.66 -17.94 -1.29
C ALA A 107 -11.70 -17.39 -0.29
N GLY A 108 -12.92 -17.11 -0.76
CA GLY A 108 -13.97 -16.48 0.05
C GLY A 108 -13.83 -14.96 0.18
N LEU A 109 -14.69 -14.36 1.01
CA LEU A 109 -14.76 -12.91 1.19
C LEU A 109 -13.60 -12.35 2.02
N VAL A 110 -13.27 -12.97 3.16
CA VAL A 110 -12.24 -12.45 4.08
C VAL A 110 -11.18 -13.53 4.33
N PRO A 111 -10.40 -13.93 3.29
CA PRO A 111 -9.33 -14.88 3.48
C PRO A 111 -8.24 -14.32 4.41
N PRO A 112 -7.41 -15.19 5.03
CA PRO A 112 -6.21 -14.76 5.75
C PRO A 112 -5.31 -13.90 4.86
N VAL A 113 -4.68 -12.87 5.43
CA VAL A 113 -3.86 -11.89 4.69
C VAL A 113 -2.71 -12.54 3.89
N ASP A 114 -2.10 -13.61 4.42
CA ASP A 114 -1.02 -14.35 3.75
C ASP A 114 -1.49 -15.05 2.46
N ARG A 115 -2.77 -15.41 2.38
CA ARG A 115 -3.35 -15.98 1.15
C ARG A 115 -3.44 -14.93 0.05
N VAL A 116 -3.77 -13.69 0.41
CA VAL A 116 -3.81 -12.56 -0.53
C VAL A 116 -2.39 -12.18 -0.97
N SER A 117 -1.42 -12.19 -0.04
CA SER A 117 -0.01 -11.98 -0.42
C SER A 117 0.51 -13.08 -1.37
N SER A 118 0.22 -14.35 -1.07
CA SER A 118 0.61 -15.47 -1.93
C SER A 118 0.01 -15.34 -3.34
N PHE A 119 -1.24 -14.88 -3.45
CA PHE A 119 -1.86 -14.57 -4.72
C PHE A 119 -1.11 -13.47 -5.49
N MET A 120 -0.71 -12.39 -4.82
CA MET A 120 0.10 -11.34 -5.43
C MET A 120 1.52 -11.81 -5.80
N ALA A 121 2.12 -12.73 -5.05
CA ALA A 121 3.40 -13.32 -5.40
C ALA A 121 3.32 -14.11 -6.72
N VAL A 122 2.23 -14.87 -6.93
CA VAL A 122 1.96 -15.55 -8.20
C VAL A 122 1.70 -14.55 -9.31
N ALA A 123 0.89 -13.52 -9.06
CA ALA A 123 0.60 -12.48 -10.04
C ALA A 123 1.85 -11.74 -10.53
N ARG A 124 2.84 -11.51 -9.66
CA ARG A 124 4.13 -10.90 -10.05
C ARG A 124 4.94 -11.75 -11.03
N LEU A 125 4.71 -13.06 -11.07
CA LEU A 125 5.37 -13.97 -12.00
C LEU A 125 4.55 -14.14 -13.29
N SER A 126 3.25 -14.32 -13.14
CA SER A 126 2.31 -14.56 -14.24
C SER A 126 0.92 -14.05 -13.84
N PRO A 127 0.58 -12.79 -14.17
CA PRO A 127 -0.70 -12.20 -13.81
C PRO A 127 -1.88 -12.97 -14.40
N VAL A 128 -1.75 -13.43 -15.65
CA VAL A 128 -2.80 -14.16 -16.38
C VAL A 128 -3.08 -15.55 -15.78
N GLU A 129 -2.10 -16.16 -15.13
CA GLU A 129 -2.26 -17.47 -14.48
C GLU A 129 -2.61 -17.36 -13.00
N ALA A 130 -2.51 -16.18 -12.39
CA ALA A 130 -2.89 -15.97 -11.01
C ALA A 130 -4.40 -16.19 -10.84
N GLY A 131 -4.79 -17.07 -9.92
CA GLY A 131 -6.21 -17.30 -9.60
C GLY A 131 -7.03 -17.84 -10.77
N SER A 132 -8.29 -17.43 -10.86
CA SER A 132 -9.27 -17.85 -11.88
C SER A 132 -9.79 -16.66 -12.69
N SER A 133 -10.14 -16.87 -13.95
CA SER A 133 -10.93 -15.89 -14.73
C SER A 133 -12.41 -15.90 -14.33
N GLU A 134 -12.88 -16.96 -13.68
CA GLU A 134 -14.27 -17.07 -13.25
C GLU A 134 -14.49 -16.34 -11.93
N ARG A 135 -15.41 -15.37 -11.93
CA ARG A 135 -15.82 -14.63 -10.73
C ARG A 135 -16.62 -15.54 -9.80
N PRO A 136 -16.15 -15.79 -8.56
CA PRO A 136 -16.96 -16.49 -7.57
C PRO A 136 -18.01 -15.55 -6.95
N PHE A 137 -19.12 -16.10 -6.48
CA PHE A 137 -20.17 -15.35 -5.78
C PHE A 137 -20.46 -16.01 -4.42
N TYR A 138 -20.01 -15.38 -3.34
CA TYR A 138 -20.16 -15.89 -1.97
C TYR A 138 -21.34 -15.28 -1.21
N ARG A 139 -21.84 -14.13 -1.68
CA ARG A 139 -22.92 -13.36 -1.05
C ARG A 139 -23.70 -12.60 -2.12
N GLN A 140 -25.00 -12.40 -1.90
CA GLN A 140 -25.82 -11.54 -2.77
C GLN A 140 -25.58 -10.05 -2.46
N PRO A 141 -25.67 -9.15 -3.44
CA PRO A 141 -25.60 -7.71 -3.19
C PRO A 141 -26.51 -7.27 -2.02
N ASP A 142 -26.03 -6.37 -1.15
CA ASP A 142 -26.75 -5.81 0.01
C ASP A 142 -27.24 -6.81 1.09
N SER A 143 -26.99 -8.11 0.92
CA SER A 143 -27.36 -9.15 1.90
C SER A 143 -26.27 -9.36 2.97
N ASP A 144 -26.60 -9.95 4.12
CA ASP A 144 -25.63 -10.43 5.13
C ASP A 144 -24.53 -9.45 5.59
N LEU A 145 -24.75 -8.13 5.45
CA LEU A 145 -23.76 -7.10 5.78
C LEU A 145 -23.33 -7.11 7.25
N THR A 146 -24.23 -7.51 8.16
CA THR A 146 -23.89 -7.69 9.58
C THR A 146 -22.91 -8.84 9.81
N GLU A 147 -23.09 -9.96 9.11
CA GLU A 147 -22.15 -11.09 9.21
C GLU A 147 -20.80 -10.71 8.62
N LEU A 148 -20.80 -10.00 7.49
CA LEU A 148 -19.58 -9.48 6.88
C LEU A 148 -18.84 -8.52 7.83
N TYR A 149 -19.54 -7.59 8.47
CA TYR A 149 -18.97 -6.73 9.50
C TYR A 149 -18.35 -7.52 10.64
N GLN A 150 -19.02 -8.56 11.16
CA GLN A 150 -18.49 -9.39 12.24
C GLN A 150 -17.18 -10.09 11.87
N ARG A 151 -17.06 -10.57 10.62
CA ARG A 151 -15.81 -11.16 10.11
C ARG A 151 -14.68 -10.13 10.01
N LEU A 152 -14.99 -8.92 9.57
CA LEU A 152 -14.03 -7.82 9.43
C LEU A 152 -13.65 -7.17 10.77
N ALA A 153 -14.52 -7.27 11.79
CA ALA A 153 -14.31 -6.65 13.09
C ALA A 153 -13.03 -7.12 13.80
N ALA A 154 -12.50 -8.30 13.46
CA ALA A 154 -11.21 -8.80 13.95
C ALA A 154 -10.02 -7.90 13.58
N PHE A 155 -10.13 -7.11 12.51
CA PHE A 155 -9.09 -6.18 12.04
C PHE A 155 -9.25 -4.76 12.61
N VAL A 156 -10.39 -4.46 13.22
CA VAL A 156 -10.66 -3.14 13.79
C VAL A 156 -9.91 -3.00 15.12
N PRO A 157 -9.07 -1.95 15.30
CA PRO A 157 -8.36 -1.73 16.54
C PRO A 157 -9.30 -1.62 17.75
N ALA A 158 -8.92 -2.23 18.88
CA ALA A 158 -9.71 -2.20 20.11
C ALA A 158 -9.94 -0.77 20.65
N SER A 159 -9.03 0.16 20.37
CA SER A 159 -9.17 1.58 20.67
C SER A 159 -10.12 2.25 19.66
N LYS A 160 -11.41 1.93 19.75
CA LYS A 160 -12.46 2.55 18.93
C LYS A 160 -12.45 4.06 19.13
N GLY A 161 -12.24 4.83 18.06
CA GLY A 161 -12.55 6.26 18.00
C GLY A 161 -11.39 7.25 17.92
N ILE A 162 -10.11 6.83 17.93
CA ILE A 162 -8.98 7.80 17.84
C ILE A 162 -8.31 7.82 16.46
N ARG A 163 -8.33 6.71 15.71
CA ARG A 163 -7.62 6.61 14.41
C ARG A 163 -8.50 5.95 13.36
N THR A 164 -8.76 6.66 12.27
CA THR A 164 -9.41 6.11 11.07
C THR A 164 -8.47 5.12 10.37
N TYR A 165 -9.00 4.24 9.52
CA TYR A 165 -8.15 3.34 8.73
C TYR A 165 -7.13 4.12 7.88
N GLY A 166 -7.50 5.30 7.33
CA GLY A 166 -6.60 6.13 6.55
C GLY A 166 -5.40 6.68 7.34
N MET A 167 -5.62 7.05 8.61
CA MET A 167 -4.53 7.42 9.52
C MET A 167 -3.62 6.22 9.83
N CYS A 168 -4.21 5.05 10.05
CA CYS A 168 -3.45 3.82 10.28
C CYS A 168 -2.61 3.44 9.06
N PHE A 169 -3.17 3.55 7.85
CA PHE A 169 -2.46 3.30 6.59
C PHE A 169 -1.25 4.22 6.45
N THR A 170 -1.45 5.53 6.62
CA THR A 170 -0.38 6.52 6.53
C THR A 170 0.75 6.23 7.51
N ASN A 171 0.42 5.94 8.77
CA ASN A 171 1.42 5.63 9.80
C ASN A 171 2.18 4.33 9.50
N MET A 172 1.47 3.29 9.03
CA MET A 172 2.05 2.01 8.64
C MET A 172 3.04 2.17 7.48
N VAL A 173 2.64 2.84 6.41
CA VAL A 173 3.51 3.13 5.25
C VAL A 173 4.75 3.91 5.69
N GLN A 174 4.57 4.95 6.50
CA GLN A 174 5.69 5.73 7.04
C GLN A 174 6.67 4.87 7.84
N GLY A 175 6.16 4.02 8.74
CA GLY A 175 6.99 3.10 9.53
C GLY A 175 7.79 2.13 8.66
N ILE A 176 7.14 1.48 7.69
CA ILE A 176 7.80 0.50 6.80
C ILE A 176 8.89 1.17 5.95
N TYR A 177 8.61 2.33 5.34
CA TYR A 177 9.62 3.01 4.53
C TYR A 177 10.75 3.62 5.38
N THR A 178 10.46 4.05 6.61
CA THR A 178 11.51 4.49 7.56
C THR A 178 12.45 3.34 7.86
N ASN A 179 11.91 2.15 8.15
CA ASN A 179 12.72 0.96 8.42
C ASN A 179 13.54 0.54 7.20
N ARG A 180 12.93 0.50 6.01
CA ARG A 180 13.66 0.19 4.76
C ARG A 180 14.82 1.14 4.49
N LEU A 181 14.61 2.45 4.66
CA LEU A 181 15.68 3.44 4.50
C LEU A 181 16.78 3.23 5.54
N SER A 182 16.41 3.02 6.80
CA SER A 182 17.35 2.74 7.88
C SER A 182 18.19 1.49 7.58
N ASP A 183 17.54 0.40 7.17
CA ASP A 183 18.19 -0.87 6.85
C ASP A 183 19.12 -0.74 5.63
N ALA A 184 18.70 0.00 4.60
CA ALA A 184 19.52 0.26 3.42
C ALA A 184 20.76 1.11 3.77
N LEU A 185 20.59 2.17 4.57
CA LEU A 185 21.67 3.06 5.00
C LEU A 185 22.62 2.43 6.02
N THR A 186 22.24 1.31 6.63
CA THR A 186 23.04 0.61 7.65
C THR A 186 23.36 -0.83 7.25
N ALA A 187 23.33 -1.13 5.95
CA ALA A 187 23.67 -2.42 5.42
C ALA A 187 25.15 -2.76 5.73
N PRO A 188 25.48 -4.00 6.14
CA PRO A 188 26.84 -4.38 6.53
C PRO A 188 27.85 -4.32 5.37
N ASP A 189 27.39 -4.46 4.13
CA ASP A 189 28.20 -4.40 2.91
C ASP A 189 27.91 -3.11 2.11
N ASP A 190 27.77 -1.97 2.79
CA ASP A 190 27.56 -0.65 2.17
C ASP A 190 28.87 -0.13 1.54
N THR A 191 29.20 -0.67 0.36
CA THR A 191 30.35 -0.22 -0.43
C THR A 191 29.96 0.98 -1.30
N GLU A 192 30.81 2.02 -1.33
CA GLU A 192 30.60 3.16 -2.23
C GLU A 192 30.57 2.71 -3.69
N VAL A 193 29.52 3.10 -4.40
CA VAL A 193 29.36 2.87 -5.84
C VAL A 193 29.50 4.19 -6.59
N SER A 194 30.34 4.20 -7.64
CA SER A 194 30.43 5.35 -8.52
C SER A 194 29.26 5.36 -9.50
N VAL A 195 28.41 6.37 -9.42
CA VAL A 195 27.30 6.61 -10.34
C VAL A 195 27.53 7.94 -11.06
N THR A 196 27.53 7.91 -12.39
CA THR A 196 27.72 9.13 -13.19
C THR A 196 26.39 9.87 -13.33
N PHE A 197 26.35 11.13 -12.93
CA PHE A 197 25.22 12.04 -13.13
C PHE A 197 25.59 13.18 -14.06
N ARG A 198 24.65 13.58 -14.92
CA ARG A 198 24.67 14.91 -15.54
C ARG A 198 24.33 15.96 -14.47
N PRO A 199 24.86 17.19 -14.56
CA PRO A 199 24.54 18.24 -13.58
C PRO A 199 23.04 18.47 -13.39
N GLY A 200 22.26 18.41 -14.48
CA GLY A 200 20.80 18.55 -14.42
C GLY A 200 20.09 17.37 -13.73
N GLU A 201 20.62 16.15 -13.80
CA GLU A 201 20.04 14.98 -13.14
C GLU A 201 20.26 15.06 -11.62
N LEU A 202 21.44 15.51 -11.19
CA LEU A 202 21.73 15.76 -9.78
C LEU A 202 20.82 16.85 -9.20
N GLU A 203 20.63 17.95 -9.94
CA GLU A 203 19.73 19.03 -9.53
C GLU A 203 18.27 18.57 -9.46
N ALA A 204 17.82 17.76 -10.43
CA ALA A 204 16.49 17.18 -10.42
C ALA A 204 16.27 16.24 -9.21
N LEU A 205 17.26 15.41 -8.87
CA LEU A 205 17.21 14.56 -7.68
C LEU A 205 17.12 15.40 -6.40
N ARG A 206 17.86 16.51 -6.31
CA ARG A 206 17.79 17.44 -5.18
C ARG A 206 16.38 18.02 -5.02
N HIS A 207 15.76 18.49 -6.11
CA HIS A 207 14.39 18.98 -6.07
C HIS A 207 13.36 17.90 -5.71
N LEU A 208 13.59 16.66 -6.12
CA LEU A 208 12.73 15.54 -5.73
C LEU A 208 12.84 15.25 -4.22
N LEU A 209 14.06 15.25 -3.66
CA LEU A 209 14.27 15.09 -2.22
C LEU A 209 13.65 16.24 -1.42
N GLU A 210 13.75 17.48 -1.91
CA GLU A 210 13.10 18.65 -1.34
C GLU A 210 11.57 18.52 -1.35
N TYR A 211 10.98 18.07 -2.47
CA TYR A 211 9.55 17.79 -2.57
C TYR A 211 9.12 16.71 -1.56
N VAL A 212 9.88 15.62 -1.43
CA VAL A 212 9.61 14.57 -0.44
C VAL A 212 9.67 15.12 0.98
N GLN A 213 10.59 16.02 1.32
CA GLN A 213 10.65 16.65 2.64
C GLN A 213 9.37 17.42 2.99
N THR A 214 8.75 18.09 2.02
CA THR A 214 7.49 18.83 2.23
C THR A 214 6.27 17.92 2.43
N SER A 215 6.31 16.72 1.84
CA SER A 215 5.19 15.78 1.84
C SER A 215 5.30 14.69 2.92
N ALA A 216 6.52 14.38 3.36
CA ALA A 216 6.80 13.39 4.39
C ALA A 216 6.83 14.02 5.79
N ASN A 217 6.47 13.23 6.80
CA ASN A 217 6.54 13.63 8.21
C ASN A 217 7.62 12.82 8.95
N GLY A 218 8.13 13.37 10.05
CA GLY A 218 9.04 12.67 10.97
C GLY A 218 10.34 12.22 10.32
N LEU A 219 10.74 10.97 10.57
CA LEU A 219 12.04 10.42 10.18
C LEU A 219 12.26 10.37 8.66
N LEU A 220 11.21 10.17 7.86
CA LEU A 220 11.32 10.19 6.40
C LEU A 220 11.74 11.55 5.86
N SER A 221 11.18 12.63 6.42
CA SER A 221 11.58 14.00 6.06
C SER A 221 13.04 14.26 6.49
N ALA A 222 13.44 13.76 7.66
CA ALA A 222 14.82 13.86 8.13
C ALA A 222 15.81 13.12 7.21
N TYR A 223 15.49 11.89 6.79
CA TYR A 223 16.33 11.15 5.84
C TYR A 223 16.44 11.85 4.49
N ALA A 224 15.32 12.33 3.94
CA ALA A 224 15.34 13.07 2.67
C ALA A 224 16.18 14.34 2.75
N ARG A 225 16.16 15.05 3.87
CA ARG A 225 17.01 16.22 4.13
C ARG A 225 18.50 15.84 4.19
N HIS A 226 18.86 14.85 5.00
CA HIS A 226 20.27 14.45 5.14
C HIS A 226 20.86 13.86 3.85
N LEU A 227 20.05 13.14 3.06
CA LEU A 227 20.48 12.68 1.73
C LEU A 227 20.74 13.86 0.78
N ALA A 228 19.93 14.92 0.82
CA ALA A 228 20.17 16.12 0.03
C ALA A 228 21.46 16.85 0.48
N GLU A 229 21.69 16.96 1.79
CA GLU A 229 22.94 17.52 2.36
C GLU A 229 24.17 16.72 1.93
N ASP A 230 24.10 15.38 1.98
CA ASP A 230 25.19 14.50 1.54
C ASP A 230 25.48 14.66 0.04
N LEU A 231 24.45 14.85 -0.81
CA LEU A 231 24.63 15.14 -2.24
C LEU A 231 25.28 16.51 -2.50
N ASP A 232 24.86 17.55 -1.77
CA ASP A 232 25.43 18.90 -1.90
C ASP A 232 26.89 18.93 -1.45
N ASN A 233 27.23 18.21 -0.38
CA ASN A 233 28.60 18.08 0.09
C ASN A 233 29.51 17.41 -0.95
N ARG A 234 29.04 16.33 -1.59
CA ARG A 234 29.79 15.64 -2.66
C ARG A 234 29.97 16.51 -3.91
N ARG A 235 29.03 17.42 -4.19
CA ARG A 235 29.12 18.38 -5.30
C ARG A 235 30.15 19.47 -5.04
N GLN A 236 30.21 20.01 -3.82
CA GLN A 236 31.05 21.17 -3.47
C GLN A 236 32.46 20.76 -3.03
N PHE A 237 32.58 19.68 -2.28
CA PHE A 237 33.82 19.20 -1.69
C PHE A 237 34.09 17.80 -2.21
N SER A 238 34.87 17.71 -3.29
CA SER A 238 35.30 16.45 -3.90
C SER A 238 36.14 15.53 -2.96
N ALA A 239 36.37 15.93 -1.71
CA ALA A 239 37.31 15.28 -0.79
C ALA A 239 36.80 15.02 0.65
N THR A 240 35.61 15.49 1.06
CA THR A 240 35.10 15.22 2.41
C THR A 240 33.79 14.45 2.35
N PRO A 241 33.83 13.11 2.50
CA PRO A 241 32.62 12.30 2.58
C PRO A 241 31.84 12.70 3.84
N SER A 242 30.70 13.35 3.64
CA SER A 242 29.65 13.47 4.64
C SER A 242 28.68 12.31 4.40
N HIS A 243 28.37 11.57 5.45
CA HIS A 243 27.38 10.49 5.45
C HIS A 243 26.35 10.74 6.57
N GLN A 244 25.80 11.96 6.64
CA GLN A 244 24.85 12.35 7.68
C GLN A 244 23.62 11.45 7.70
N ALA A 245 23.14 11.02 6.52
CA ALA A 245 22.01 10.10 6.44
C ALA A 245 22.30 8.76 7.13
N VAL A 246 23.53 8.24 6.98
CA VAL A 246 23.99 7.00 7.61
C VAL A 246 24.15 7.17 9.11
N GLU A 247 24.74 8.29 9.56
CA GLU A 247 24.91 8.59 11.00
C GLU A 247 23.55 8.65 11.71
N VAL A 248 22.57 9.32 11.11
CA VAL A 248 21.20 9.40 11.63
C VAL A 248 20.53 8.03 11.67
N ALA A 249 20.71 7.21 10.63
CA ALA A 249 20.17 5.85 10.62
C ALA A 249 20.75 4.98 11.73
N ARG A 250 22.07 5.05 11.97
CA ARG A 250 22.74 4.35 13.08
C ARG A 250 22.22 4.80 14.43
N TYR A 251 22.15 6.11 14.67
CA TYR A 251 21.64 6.67 15.92
C TYR A 251 20.20 6.21 16.21
N ILE A 252 19.32 6.23 15.20
CA ILE A 252 17.95 5.75 15.35
C ILE A 252 17.95 4.25 15.71
N ARG A 253 18.73 3.43 15.02
CA ARG A 253 18.80 1.98 15.30
C ARG A 253 19.27 1.67 16.71
N GLU A 254 20.28 2.41 17.20
CA GLU A 254 20.77 2.32 18.58
C GLU A 254 19.67 2.67 19.59
N GLN A 255 18.96 3.77 19.39
CA GLN A 255 17.84 4.18 20.26
C GLN A 255 16.72 3.14 20.30
N TRP A 256 16.43 2.48 19.17
CA TRP A 256 15.42 1.42 19.10
C TRP A 256 15.88 0.15 19.83
N HIS A 257 17.14 -0.25 19.67
CA HIS A 257 17.71 -1.37 20.43
C HIS A 257 17.68 -1.12 21.94
N ASP A 258 18.03 0.09 22.38
CA ASP A 258 18.02 0.47 23.79
C ASP A 258 16.61 0.43 24.38
N ARG A 259 15.58 0.86 23.64
CA ARG A 259 14.18 0.78 24.07
C ARG A 259 13.69 -0.67 24.18
N GLN A 260 14.01 -1.50 23.19
CA GLN A 260 13.67 -2.93 23.24
C GLN A 260 14.32 -3.65 24.42
N GLN A 261 15.58 -3.32 24.75
CA GLN A 261 16.26 -3.87 25.94
C GLN A 261 15.64 -3.38 27.26
N ARG A 262 14.97 -2.23 27.26
CA ARG A 262 14.24 -1.68 28.41
C ARG A 262 12.79 -2.16 28.51
N GLY A 263 12.29 -2.90 27.52
CA GLY A 263 10.92 -3.41 27.49
C GLY A 263 9.86 -2.34 27.17
N GLU A 264 10.25 -1.25 26.50
CA GLU A 264 9.39 -0.20 25.97
C GLU A 264 9.08 -0.44 24.48
#